data_AF-A0A9W7DP94-F1
#
_entry.id   AF-A0A9W7DP94-F1
#
_cell.length_a   1.000
_cell.length_b   1.000
_cell.length_c   1.000
_cell.angle_alpha   90.00
_cell.angle_beta   90.00
_cell.angle_gamma   90.00
#
_symmetry.space_group_name_H-M   'P 1'
#
loop_
_entity.id
_entity.type
_entity.pdbx_description
1 polymer ?
#
loop_
_entity_poly.entity_id
_entity_poly.type
_entity_poly.pdbx_seq_one_letter_code
_entity_poly.pdbx_strand_id
1 'polypeptide(L)'
;MKKVSKSTVTSGSAPSSDPPDTSPLLTDAAATASTLLTSALDSASQAAAFSYLKDQLTSLQSSAHKGPMTFRVLSFLGGLAMILQCSTGTFGKLFSFSPLQALIEVYCLIFGLITVILEGQEYAFLKPFRTSVQSYCKLLTYTWGRGIFYMFSGSLMFSQFNLFDMLIGGYMCFIGFTSLIIGQQTANKLTDLKKTLASESVVKEKFKAMDVDGNGTLDSKELAALCKSLGSPLDHNELVAAISTMDKDGSGSISYEEFYGWWSGWSYEKESVGGRMSV
;
A
#
# COMPACT_ATOMS: atom_id res chain seq x y z
N MET A 1 -11.49 51.25 -53.16
CA MET A 1 -10.55 50.91 -52.04
C MET A 1 -11.19 49.80 -51.21
N LYS A 2 -10.45 48.72 -50.97
CA LYS A 2 -10.96 47.41 -50.52
C LYS A 2 -10.54 47.14 -49.07
N LYS A 3 -11.41 46.42 -48.35
CA LYS A 3 -11.18 45.60 -47.14
C LYS A 3 -11.00 46.32 -45.81
N VAL A 4 -11.39 45.79 -44.65
CA VAL A 4 -12.35 44.77 -44.15
C VAL A 4 -12.16 44.88 -42.63
N SER A 5 -13.26 44.77 -41.88
CA SER A 5 -13.35 44.98 -40.43
C SER A 5 -12.37 44.16 -39.58
N LYS A 6 -11.75 44.81 -38.58
CA LYS A 6 -11.17 44.17 -37.38
C LYS A 6 -12.01 44.58 -36.18
N SER A 7 -12.60 43.58 -35.52
CA SER A 7 -13.33 43.70 -34.27
C SER A 7 -12.38 43.49 -33.08
N THR A 8 -12.59 44.36 -32.11
CA THR A 8 -11.94 44.54 -30.80
C THR A 8 -12.00 43.31 -29.89
N VAL A 9 -10.98 43.21 -29.03
CA VAL A 9 -10.74 42.18 -28.01
C VAL A 9 -11.38 42.62 -26.66
N THR A 10 -11.59 41.62 -25.78
CA THR A 10 -11.75 41.62 -24.31
C THR A 10 -13.14 41.88 -23.70
N SER A 11 -13.75 40.84 -23.09
CA SER A 11 -13.85 40.71 -21.62
C SER A 11 -14.59 39.44 -21.17
N GLY A 12 -13.90 38.58 -20.40
CA GLY A 12 -14.36 37.86 -19.20
C GLY A 12 -15.64 37.02 -19.19
N SER A 13 -15.48 35.69 -19.11
CA SER A 13 -16.35 34.80 -18.33
C SER A 13 -15.56 33.57 -17.86
N ALA A 14 -15.51 33.35 -16.54
CA ALA A 14 -14.77 32.28 -15.87
C ALA A 14 -15.34 30.87 -16.17
N PRO A 15 -14.52 29.81 -16.23
CA PRO A 15 -15.02 28.43 -16.19
C PRO A 15 -15.08 27.90 -14.75
N SER A 16 -16.19 27.24 -14.48
CA SER A 16 -16.61 26.52 -13.27
C SER A 16 -15.53 25.62 -12.66
N SER A 17 -15.36 25.76 -11.34
CA SER A 17 -14.51 24.93 -10.48
C SER A 17 -15.30 23.77 -9.87
N ASP A 18 -15.67 22.79 -10.69
CA ASP A 18 -16.12 21.49 -10.17
C ASP A 18 -14.92 20.53 -10.11
N PRO A 19 -14.61 19.93 -8.94
CA PRO A 19 -13.53 18.95 -8.84
C PRO A 19 -13.91 17.67 -9.62
N PRO A 20 -12.97 17.07 -10.36
CA PRO A 20 -13.25 15.87 -11.14
C PRO A 20 -13.60 14.71 -10.22
N ASP A 21 -14.75 14.10 -10.51
CA ASP A 21 -15.28 12.88 -9.92
C ASP A 21 -14.22 11.76 -9.91
N THR A 22 -13.75 11.40 -8.71
CA THR A 22 -12.68 10.41 -8.49
C THR A 22 -13.15 8.95 -8.60
N SER A 23 -14.38 8.72 -9.04
CA SER A 23 -15.04 7.41 -8.99
C SER A 23 -14.64 6.38 -10.08
N PRO A 24 -14.04 6.71 -11.25
CA PRO A 24 -13.60 5.68 -12.21
C PRO A 24 -12.11 5.27 -12.07
N LEU A 25 -11.34 5.91 -11.17
CA LEU A 25 -9.87 5.74 -11.09
C LEU A 25 -9.39 4.36 -10.58
N LEU A 26 -10.29 3.47 -10.14
CA LEU A 26 -9.92 2.22 -9.46
C LEU A 26 -10.02 0.97 -10.33
N THR A 27 -10.72 0.97 -11.45
CA THR A 27 -10.82 -0.20 -12.35
C THR A 27 -9.80 -0.18 -13.47
N ASP A 28 -9.36 1.00 -13.89
CA ASP A 28 -8.52 1.14 -15.08
C ASP A 28 -7.02 1.10 -14.81
N ALA A 29 -6.52 1.20 -13.58
CA ALA A 29 -5.07 1.25 -13.36
C ALA A 29 -4.32 0.00 -13.86
N ALA A 30 -4.90 -1.20 -13.72
CA ALA A 30 -4.27 -2.45 -14.18
C ALA A 30 -4.44 -2.69 -15.69
N ALA A 31 -5.60 -2.33 -16.25
CA ALA A 31 -5.85 -2.35 -17.69
C ALA A 31 -4.98 -1.30 -18.39
N THR A 32 -4.93 -0.09 -17.85
CA THR A 32 -4.06 1.02 -18.29
C THR A 32 -2.60 0.66 -18.12
N ALA A 33 -2.18 0.03 -17.02
CA ALA A 33 -0.79 -0.45 -16.89
C ALA A 33 -0.44 -1.48 -17.97
N SER A 34 -1.34 -2.43 -18.25
CA SER A 34 -1.12 -3.43 -19.30
C SER A 34 -1.11 -2.79 -20.69
N THR A 35 -2.07 -1.92 -21.01
CA THR A 35 -2.18 -1.20 -22.29
C THR A 35 -1.05 -0.19 -22.50
N LEU A 36 -0.60 0.51 -21.45
CA LEU A 36 0.58 1.36 -21.49
C LEU A 36 1.84 0.54 -21.71
N LEU A 37 1.91 -0.68 -21.18
CA LEU A 37 3.04 -1.57 -21.42
C LEU A 37 3.03 -2.11 -22.85
N THR A 38 1.87 -2.49 -23.41
CA THR A 38 1.75 -2.91 -24.81
C THR A 38 2.04 -1.78 -25.80
N SER A 39 1.64 -0.55 -25.48
CA SER A 39 1.90 0.62 -26.34
C SER A 39 3.29 1.23 -26.14
N ALA A 40 3.88 1.13 -24.94
CA ALA A 40 5.26 1.54 -24.67
C ALA A 40 6.30 0.54 -25.19
N LEU A 41 5.94 -0.73 -25.36
CA LEU A 41 6.82 -1.75 -25.97
C LEU A 41 7.24 -1.37 -27.42
N ASP A 42 6.49 -0.47 -28.09
CA ASP A 42 6.68 -0.15 -29.50
C ASP A 42 7.45 1.17 -29.76
N SER A 43 7.82 1.94 -28.72
CA SER A 43 8.56 3.19 -28.93
C SER A 43 9.53 3.56 -27.80
N ALA A 44 10.55 4.35 -28.16
CA ALA A 44 11.78 4.66 -27.43
C ALA A 44 11.66 5.41 -26.07
N SER A 45 10.58 5.25 -25.31
CA SER A 45 10.39 5.80 -23.95
C SER A 45 10.19 4.74 -22.85
N GLN A 46 10.59 3.49 -23.11
CA GLN A 46 10.43 2.30 -22.25
C GLN A 46 11.00 2.47 -20.82
N ALA A 47 12.14 3.14 -20.68
CA ALA A 47 12.73 3.42 -19.36
C ALA A 47 11.82 4.32 -18.48
N ALA A 48 11.13 5.28 -19.10
CA ALA A 48 10.19 6.16 -18.41
C ALA A 48 8.92 5.42 -17.99
N ALA A 49 8.40 4.53 -18.85
CA ALA A 49 7.25 3.68 -18.54
C ALA A 49 7.52 2.75 -17.35
N PHE A 50 8.71 2.14 -17.30
CA PHE A 50 9.08 1.31 -16.15
C PHE A 50 9.25 2.14 -14.86
N SER A 51 9.92 3.29 -14.92
CA SER A 51 10.07 4.17 -13.76
C SER A 51 8.71 4.54 -13.18
N TYR A 52 7.76 4.89 -14.06
CA TYR A 52 6.39 5.16 -13.70
C TYR A 52 5.71 3.96 -13.01
N LEU A 53 5.88 2.73 -13.52
CA LEU A 53 5.32 1.53 -12.89
C LEU A 53 5.94 1.22 -11.52
N LYS A 54 7.24 1.46 -11.35
CA LYS A 54 7.91 1.32 -10.05
C LYS A 54 7.37 2.34 -9.04
N ASP A 55 7.15 3.58 -9.47
CA ASP A 55 6.55 4.62 -8.65
C ASP A 55 5.09 4.29 -8.29
N GLN A 56 4.33 3.71 -9.23
CA GLN A 56 2.98 3.17 -8.96
C GLN A 56 3.00 2.00 -7.97
N LEU A 57 3.96 1.07 -8.10
CA LEU A 57 4.11 -0.05 -7.17
C LEU A 57 4.41 0.44 -5.74
N THR A 58 5.35 1.36 -5.60
CA THR A 58 5.75 1.90 -4.29
C THR A 58 4.63 2.73 -3.64
N SER A 59 3.91 3.52 -4.43
CA SER A 59 2.75 4.28 -3.94
C SER A 59 1.58 3.38 -3.54
N LEU A 60 1.31 2.31 -4.28
CA LEU A 60 0.30 1.31 -3.92
C LEU A 60 0.72 0.49 -2.71
N GLN A 61 1.99 0.10 -2.57
CA GLN A 61 2.50 -0.57 -1.38
C GLN A 61 2.37 0.35 -0.15
N SER A 62 2.70 1.63 -0.28
CA SER A 62 2.48 2.62 0.76
C SER A 62 0.98 2.78 1.09
N SER A 63 0.11 2.76 0.07
CA SER A 63 -1.35 2.86 0.24
C SER A 63 -1.96 1.61 0.89
N ALA A 64 -1.47 0.41 0.56
CA ALA A 64 -1.87 -0.84 1.19
C ALA A 64 -1.51 -0.85 2.69
N HIS A 65 -0.37 -0.25 3.03
CA HIS A 65 0.10 -0.18 4.40
C HIS A 65 -0.60 0.90 5.22
N LYS A 66 -0.68 2.12 4.67
CA LYS A 66 -1.20 3.29 5.39
C LYS A 66 -2.72 3.38 5.31
N GLY A 67 -3.33 2.99 4.20
CA GLY A 67 -4.75 3.20 3.91
C GLY A 67 -5.05 4.64 3.49
N PRO A 68 -6.20 4.90 2.86
CA PRO A 68 -6.55 6.25 2.41
C PRO A 68 -6.86 7.14 3.61
N MET A 69 -6.43 8.41 3.57
CA MET A 69 -6.54 9.36 4.69
C MET A 69 -7.98 9.51 5.21
N THR A 70 -8.98 9.54 4.32
CA THR A 70 -10.40 9.65 4.69
C THR A 70 -10.84 8.54 5.65
N PHE A 71 -10.49 7.29 5.36
CA PHE A 71 -10.86 6.16 6.21
C PHE A 71 -10.15 6.20 7.55
N ARG A 72 -8.91 6.69 7.57
CA ARG A 72 -8.14 6.83 8.80
C ARG A 72 -8.76 7.84 9.75
N VAL A 73 -9.19 8.98 9.22
CA VAL A 73 -9.91 10.01 10.00
C VAL A 73 -11.24 9.47 10.51
N LEU A 74 -11.99 8.73 9.68
CA LEU A 74 -13.25 8.11 10.09
C LEU A 74 -13.05 7.06 11.19
N SER A 75 -12.05 6.19 11.06
CA SER A 75 -11.69 5.22 12.10
C SER A 75 -11.22 5.90 13.39
N PHE A 76 -10.45 6.97 13.29
CA PHE A 76 -10.01 7.77 14.43
C PHE A 76 -11.20 8.38 15.20
N LEU A 77 -12.15 8.99 14.48
CA LEU A 77 -13.38 9.53 15.07
C LEU A 77 -14.22 8.43 15.73
N GLY A 78 -14.28 7.24 15.13
CA GLY A 78 -14.93 6.08 15.73
C GLY A 78 -14.27 5.64 17.04
N GLY A 79 -12.94 5.54 17.05
CA GLY A 79 -12.17 5.25 18.27
C GLY A 79 -12.39 6.28 19.38
N LEU A 80 -12.43 7.58 19.03
CA LEU A 80 -12.73 8.64 19.98
C LEU A 80 -14.16 8.53 20.53
N ALA A 81 -15.15 8.25 19.68
CA ALA A 81 -16.52 8.04 20.08
C ALA A 81 -16.66 6.83 21.04
N MET A 82 -15.94 5.73 20.76
CA MET A 82 -15.88 4.58 21.67
C MET A 82 -15.33 4.97 23.05
N ILE A 83 -14.22 5.72 23.10
CA ILE A 83 -13.62 6.16 24.36
C ILE A 83 -14.60 7.00 25.17
N LEU A 84 -15.20 8.01 24.53
CA LEU A 84 -16.15 8.92 25.18
C LEU A 84 -17.35 8.14 25.72
N GLN A 85 -17.94 7.27 24.90
CA GLN A 85 -19.09 6.45 25.29
C GLN A 85 -18.74 5.52 26.48
N CYS A 86 -17.67 4.75 26.38
CA CYS A 86 -17.25 3.83 27.45
C CYS A 86 -16.88 4.57 28.74
N SER A 87 -16.26 5.75 28.65
CA SER A 87 -15.87 6.53 29.84
C SER A 87 -17.08 6.94 30.70
N THR A 88 -18.24 7.18 30.08
CA THR A 88 -19.48 7.53 30.79
C THR A 88 -20.20 6.31 31.38
N GLY A 89 -20.13 5.16 30.72
CA GLY A 89 -20.81 3.92 31.15
C GLY A 89 -20.09 3.15 32.26
N THR A 90 -18.76 3.12 32.22
CA THR A 90 -17.95 2.24 33.10
C THR A 90 -18.07 2.60 34.56
N PHE A 91 -18.14 3.89 34.90
CA PHE A 91 -18.28 4.29 36.30
C PHE A 91 -19.62 3.82 36.88
N GLY A 92 -20.72 3.93 36.12
CA GLY A 92 -22.05 3.48 36.58
C GLY A 92 -22.18 1.96 36.69
N LYS A 93 -21.68 1.21 35.70
CA LYS A 93 -21.83 -0.26 35.67
C LYS A 93 -20.92 -0.98 36.65
N LEU A 94 -19.78 -0.39 37.02
CA LEU A 94 -18.87 -0.94 38.03
C LEU A 94 -19.52 -1.00 39.42
N PHE A 95 -20.33 0.00 39.79
CA PHE A 95 -21.09 0.01 41.05
C PHE A 95 -22.42 -0.77 40.96
N SER A 96 -22.92 -1.04 39.75
CA SER A 96 -24.21 -1.72 39.51
C SER A 96 -24.14 -3.26 39.51
N PHE A 97 -23.08 -3.86 40.05
CA PHE A 97 -22.90 -5.34 40.19
C PHE A 97 -23.04 -6.17 38.90
N SER A 98 -22.73 -5.59 37.72
CA SER A 98 -22.72 -6.31 36.43
C SER A 98 -21.29 -6.50 35.93
N PRO A 99 -20.48 -7.39 36.55
CA PRO A 99 -19.04 -7.48 36.31
C PRO A 99 -18.68 -7.83 34.86
N LEU A 100 -19.50 -8.66 34.19
CA LEU A 100 -19.28 -9.02 32.79
C LEU A 100 -19.45 -7.81 31.84
N GLN A 101 -20.46 -6.98 32.08
CA GLN A 101 -20.69 -5.79 31.25
C GLN A 101 -19.60 -4.73 31.48
N ALA A 102 -19.22 -4.51 32.75
CA ALA A 102 -18.11 -3.62 33.10
C ALA A 102 -16.79 -4.09 32.47
N LEU A 103 -16.55 -5.41 32.44
CA LEU A 103 -15.39 -5.99 31.79
C LEU A 103 -15.38 -5.69 30.28
N ILE A 104 -16.50 -5.93 29.58
CA ILE A 104 -16.62 -5.64 28.15
C ILE A 104 -16.39 -4.16 27.87
N GLU A 105 -16.93 -3.25 28.69
CA GLU A 105 -16.70 -1.81 28.52
C GLU A 105 -15.24 -1.41 28.72
N VAL A 106 -14.54 -1.99 29.69
CA VAL A 106 -13.10 -1.75 29.87
C VAL A 106 -12.33 -2.22 28.64
N TYR A 107 -12.66 -3.39 28.08
CA TYR A 107 -12.05 -3.85 26.81
C TYR A 107 -12.37 -2.90 25.65
N CYS A 108 -13.61 -2.43 25.51
CA CYS A 108 -14.00 -1.47 24.48
C CYS A 108 -13.28 -0.12 24.64
N LEU A 109 -13.06 0.35 25.87
CA LEU A 109 -12.27 1.56 26.16
C LEU A 109 -10.81 1.38 25.72
N ILE A 110 -10.19 0.24 26.06
CA ILE A 110 -8.82 -0.09 25.64
C ILE A 110 -8.74 -0.18 24.12
N PHE A 111 -9.69 -0.84 23.45
CA PHE A 111 -9.72 -0.93 21.99
C PHE A 111 -9.94 0.43 21.34
N GLY A 112 -10.78 1.30 21.90
CA GLY A 112 -10.92 2.69 21.45
C GLY A 112 -9.60 3.46 21.52
N LEU A 113 -8.86 3.33 22.62
CA LEU A 113 -7.52 3.92 22.78
C LEU A 113 -6.53 3.38 21.74
N ILE A 114 -6.52 2.06 21.51
CA ILE A 114 -5.68 1.43 20.49
C ILE A 114 -6.05 1.95 19.09
N THR A 115 -7.33 2.07 18.76
CA THR A 115 -7.79 2.63 17.48
C THR A 115 -7.29 4.05 17.28
N VAL A 116 -7.40 4.91 18.29
CA VAL A 116 -6.88 6.29 18.25
C VAL A 116 -5.36 6.32 18.05
N ILE A 117 -4.61 5.46 18.74
CA ILE A 117 -3.15 5.34 18.60
C ILE A 117 -2.76 4.88 17.19
N LEU A 118 -3.47 3.90 16.62
CA LEU A 118 -3.18 3.35 15.29
C LEU A 118 -3.48 4.35 14.18
N GLU A 119 -4.58 5.10 14.31
CA GLU A 119 -5.06 6.00 13.26
C GLU A 119 -4.47 7.40 13.32
N GLY A 120 -4.09 7.85 14.51
CA GLY A 120 -3.46 9.15 14.79
C GLY A 120 -2.02 9.27 14.26
N GLN A 121 -1.75 8.90 13.00
CA GLN A 121 -0.38 8.89 12.48
C GLN A 121 0.24 10.28 12.29
N GLU A 122 -0.58 11.33 12.29
CA GLU A 122 -0.16 12.73 12.19
C GLU A 122 0.49 13.24 13.49
N TYR A 123 0.20 12.58 14.61
CA TYR A 123 0.69 12.99 15.91
C TYR A 123 2.02 12.29 16.25
N ALA A 124 3.10 13.08 16.28
CA ALA A 124 4.45 12.56 16.54
C ALA A 124 4.56 11.84 17.91
N PHE A 125 3.80 12.28 18.92
CA PHE A 125 3.80 11.68 20.25
C PHE A 125 3.20 10.25 20.29
N LEU A 126 2.36 9.88 19.31
CA LEU A 126 1.78 8.54 19.21
C LEU A 126 2.71 7.53 18.53
N LYS A 127 3.78 7.99 17.89
CA LYS A 127 4.76 7.15 17.19
C LYS A 127 5.34 6.02 18.05
N PRO A 128 5.86 6.25 19.28
CA PRO A 128 6.42 5.17 20.10
C PRO A 128 5.37 4.11 20.48
N PHE A 129 4.17 4.55 20.86
CA PHE A 129 3.07 3.66 21.22
C PHE A 129 2.60 2.82 20.04
N ARG A 130 2.46 3.44 18.87
CA ARG A 130 2.07 2.76 17.63
C ARG A 130 3.09 1.69 17.25
N THR A 131 4.38 2.02 17.26
CA THR A 131 5.44 1.05 16.96
C THR A 131 5.43 -0.11 17.95
N SER A 132 5.16 0.15 19.23
CA SER A 132 4.99 -0.90 20.22
C SER A 132 3.81 -1.82 19.86
N VAL A 133 2.62 -1.27 19.63
CA VAL A 133 1.42 -2.05 19.26
C VAL A 133 1.65 -2.87 17.98
N GLN A 134 2.26 -2.27 16.96
CA GLN A 134 2.57 -2.95 15.69
C GLN A 134 3.65 -4.02 15.84
N SER A 135 4.55 -3.89 16.82
CA SER A 135 5.54 -4.92 17.14
C SER A 135 4.89 -6.16 17.76
N TYR A 136 3.94 -5.97 18.68
CA TYR A 136 3.19 -7.09 19.27
C TYR A 136 2.21 -7.72 18.28
N CYS A 137 1.55 -6.90 17.45
CA CYS A 137 0.55 -7.36 16.49
C CYS A 137 0.87 -6.88 15.07
N LYS A 138 1.64 -7.68 14.34
CA LYS A 138 1.97 -7.41 12.93
C LYS A 138 0.72 -7.29 12.03
N LEU A 139 -0.40 -7.90 12.44
CA LEU A 139 -1.68 -7.81 11.75
C LEU A 139 -2.23 -6.37 11.72
N LEU A 140 -2.06 -5.59 12.80
CA LEU A 140 -2.52 -4.20 12.90
C LEU A 140 -1.69 -3.22 12.07
N THR A 141 -0.58 -3.68 11.50
CA THR A 141 0.22 -2.91 10.57
C THR A 141 -0.46 -2.82 9.19
N TYR A 142 -1.26 -3.81 8.83
CA TYR A 142 -1.99 -3.83 7.56
C TYR A 142 -3.37 -3.19 7.67
N THR A 143 -3.82 -2.54 6.59
CA THR A 143 -5.17 -1.95 6.49
C THR A 143 -6.29 -2.97 6.68
N TRP A 144 -6.18 -4.13 6.04
CA TRP A 144 -7.17 -5.21 6.19
C TRP A 144 -7.21 -5.78 7.62
N GLY A 145 -6.05 -5.87 8.29
CA GLY A 145 -5.96 -6.35 9.66
C GLY A 145 -6.56 -5.37 10.67
N ARG A 146 -6.35 -4.06 10.45
CA ARG A 146 -7.06 -3.01 11.18
C ARG A 146 -8.57 -3.08 10.96
N GLY A 147 -9.01 -3.40 9.73
CA GLY A 147 -10.43 -3.60 9.43
C GLY A 147 -11.08 -4.73 10.23
N ILE A 148 -10.42 -5.89 10.31
CA ILE A 148 -10.88 -7.01 11.15
C ILE A 148 -10.95 -6.60 12.62
N PHE A 149 -9.96 -5.85 13.10
CA PHE A 149 -9.96 -5.33 14.47
C PHE A 149 -11.14 -4.40 14.74
N TYR A 150 -11.48 -3.51 13.80
CA TYR A 150 -12.66 -2.63 13.95
C TYR A 150 -13.97 -3.41 13.95
N MET A 151 -14.13 -4.40 13.07
CA MET A 151 -15.31 -5.26 13.07
C MET A 151 -15.46 -6.02 14.38
N PHE A 152 -14.37 -6.56 14.90
CA PHE A 152 -14.36 -7.23 16.19
C PHE A 152 -14.76 -6.27 17.31
N SER A 153 -14.13 -5.10 17.38
CA SER A 153 -14.43 -4.07 18.40
C SER A 153 -15.88 -3.57 18.33
N GLY A 154 -16.42 -3.38 17.13
CA GLY A 154 -17.81 -2.96 16.92
C GLY A 154 -18.81 -4.06 17.29
N SER A 155 -18.49 -5.32 17.03
CA SER A 155 -19.35 -6.46 17.41
C SER A 155 -19.48 -6.61 18.93
N LEU A 156 -18.41 -6.30 19.69
CA LEU A 156 -18.46 -6.32 21.16
C LEU A 156 -19.40 -5.24 21.72
N MET A 157 -19.48 -4.08 21.07
CA MET A 157 -20.41 -3.02 21.49
C MET A 157 -21.88 -3.42 21.30
N PHE A 158 -22.18 -4.27 20.31
CA PHE A 158 -23.53 -4.79 20.08
C PHE A 158 -24.07 -5.60 21.28
N SER A 159 -23.17 -6.18 22.08
CA SER A 159 -23.53 -6.98 23.26
C SER A 159 -24.13 -6.15 24.42
N GLN A 160 -24.02 -4.83 24.40
CA GLN A 160 -24.46 -3.95 25.51
C GLN A 160 -25.93 -3.54 25.43
N PHE A 161 -26.63 -3.86 24.33
CA PHE A 161 -28.05 -3.57 24.06
C PHE A 161 -28.49 -2.09 24.22
N ASN A 162 -27.57 -1.13 24.32
CA ASN A 162 -27.88 0.30 24.27
C ASN A 162 -27.87 0.79 22.83
N LEU A 163 -28.78 1.70 22.48
CA LEU A 163 -28.87 2.26 21.14
C LEU A 163 -27.57 2.97 20.71
N PHE A 164 -26.97 3.77 21.59
CA PHE A 164 -25.72 4.49 21.28
C PHE A 164 -24.54 3.54 21.06
N ASP A 165 -24.43 2.50 21.89
CA ASP A 165 -23.39 1.46 21.72
C ASP A 165 -23.60 0.69 20.41
N MET A 166 -24.85 0.43 20.04
CA MET A 166 -25.21 -0.22 18.79
C MET A 166 -24.92 0.66 17.56
N LEU A 167 -25.16 1.97 17.64
CA LEU A 167 -24.86 2.93 16.56
C LEU A 167 -23.34 3.06 16.35
N ILE A 168 -22.57 3.27 17.42
CA ILE A 168 -21.11 3.37 17.35
C ILE A 168 -20.50 2.03 16.90
N GLY A 169 -21.00 0.91 17.45
CA GLY A 169 -20.58 -0.43 17.05
C GLY A 169 -20.88 -0.74 15.59
N GLY A 170 -22.09 -0.41 15.12
CA GLY A 170 -22.48 -0.55 13.71
C GLY A 170 -21.62 0.29 12.78
N TYR A 171 -21.30 1.53 13.16
CA TYR A 171 -20.36 2.39 12.45
C TYR A 171 -18.97 1.76 12.37
N MET A 172 -18.43 1.25 13.48
CA MET A 172 -17.12 0.58 13.49
C MET A 172 -17.09 -0.69 12.65
N CYS A 173 -18.16 -1.48 12.65
CA CYS A 173 -18.31 -2.62 11.77
C CYS A 173 -18.33 -2.22 10.29
N PHE A 174 -19.04 -1.14 9.93
CA PHE A 174 -19.08 -0.65 8.57
C PHE A 174 -17.70 -0.16 8.08
N ILE A 175 -17.00 0.62 8.90
CA ILE A 175 -15.63 1.07 8.59
C ILE A 175 -14.66 -0.12 8.54
N GLY A 176 -14.82 -1.11 9.42
CA GLY A 176 -14.05 -2.35 9.40
C GLY A 176 -14.27 -3.18 8.12
N PHE A 177 -15.52 -3.27 7.66
CA PHE A 177 -15.87 -3.99 6.44
C PHE A 177 -15.34 -3.28 5.18
N THR A 178 -15.51 -1.96 5.09
CA THR A 178 -14.99 -1.18 3.95
C THR A 178 -13.47 -1.22 3.88
N SER A 179 -12.76 -1.15 5.02
CA SER A 179 -11.30 -1.31 5.07
C SER A 179 -10.82 -2.72 4.70
N LEU A 180 -11.62 -3.76 4.98
CA LEU A 180 -11.36 -5.12 4.52
C LEU A 180 -11.45 -5.23 2.99
N ILE A 181 -12.52 -4.69 2.38
CA ILE A 181 -12.70 -4.69 0.92
C ILE A 181 -11.54 -3.96 0.23
N ILE A 182 -11.21 -2.76 0.69
CA ILE A 182 -10.14 -1.95 0.10
C ILE A 182 -8.77 -2.64 0.27
N GLY A 183 -8.56 -3.28 1.42
CA GLY A 183 -7.36 -4.08 1.67
C GLY A 183 -7.20 -5.21 0.66
N GLN A 184 -8.27 -5.97 0.39
CA GLN A 184 -8.26 -7.04 -0.61
C GLN A 184 -8.04 -6.51 -2.03
N GLN A 185 -8.73 -5.44 -2.42
CA GLN A 185 -8.56 -4.83 -3.74
C GLN A 185 -7.11 -4.36 -3.97
N THR A 186 -6.50 -3.74 -2.95
CA THR A 186 -5.12 -3.25 -3.06
C THR A 186 -4.13 -4.41 -3.13
N ALA A 187 -4.38 -5.50 -2.39
CA ALA A 187 -3.56 -6.70 -2.45
C ALA A 187 -3.59 -7.34 -3.84
N ASN A 188 -4.79 -7.51 -4.43
CA ASN A 188 -4.93 -8.08 -5.77
C ASN A 188 -4.22 -7.21 -6.83
N LYS A 189 -4.40 -5.89 -6.79
CA LYS A 189 -3.71 -4.95 -7.70
C LYS A 189 -2.19 -5.00 -7.54
N LEU A 190 -1.70 -5.13 -6.31
CA LEU A 190 -0.27 -5.25 -6.04
C LEU A 190 0.29 -6.54 -6.64
N THR A 191 -0.44 -7.65 -6.52
CA THR A 191 -0.07 -8.93 -7.12
C THR A 191 -0.04 -8.85 -8.64
N ASP A 192 -1.06 -8.24 -9.26
CA ASP A 192 -1.10 -8.06 -10.72
C ASP A 192 0.07 -7.22 -11.22
N LEU A 193 0.37 -6.09 -10.57
CA LEU A 193 1.50 -5.24 -10.95
C LEU A 193 2.85 -5.94 -10.74
N LYS A 194 3.01 -6.71 -9.67
CA LYS A 194 4.22 -7.52 -9.46
C LYS A 194 4.40 -8.54 -10.57
N LYS A 195 3.31 -9.20 -10.97
CA LYS A 195 3.33 -10.17 -12.07
C LYS A 195 3.69 -9.49 -13.39
N THR A 196 3.18 -8.29 -13.65
CA THR A 196 3.54 -7.49 -14.82
C THR A 196 5.03 -7.09 -14.79
N LEU A 197 5.58 -6.73 -13.63
CA LEU A 197 7.00 -6.40 -13.48
C LEU A 197 7.93 -7.63 -13.57
N ALA A 198 7.41 -8.81 -13.29
CA ALA A 198 8.12 -10.08 -13.38
C ALA A 198 7.96 -10.77 -14.75
N SER A 199 7.24 -10.16 -15.70
CA SER A 199 7.06 -10.74 -17.02
C SER A 199 8.37 -10.75 -17.82
N GLU A 200 8.59 -11.78 -18.62
CA GLU A 200 9.80 -11.97 -19.41
C GLU A 200 10.14 -10.77 -20.29
N SER A 201 9.14 -10.12 -20.89
CA SER A 201 9.35 -8.92 -21.71
C SER A 201 9.95 -7.76 -20.90
N VAL A 202 9.45 -7.54 -19.67
CA VAL A 202 9.93 -6.46 -18.80
C VAL A 202 11.32 -6.76 -18.26
N VAL A 203 11.61 -8.02 -17.93
CA VAL A 203 12.94 -8.44 -17.46
C VAL A 203 13.98 -8.32 -18.58
N LYS A 204 13.61 -8.68 -19.81
CA LYS A 204 14.46 -8.52 -21.00
C LYS A 204 14.76 -7.06 -21.33
N GLU A 205 13.76 -6.19 -21.21
CA GLU A 205 13.97 -4.76 -21.36
C GLU A 205 14.87 -4.18 -20.27
N LYS A 206 14.73 -4.68 -19.04
CA LYS A 206 15.63 -4.31 -17.96
C LYS A 206 17.07 -4.68 -18.27
N PHE A 207 17.29 -5.91 -18.70
CA PHE A 207 18.60 -6.40 -19.10
C PHE A 207 19.22 -5.49 -20.17
N LYS A 208 18.46 -5.20 -21.24
CA LYS A 208 18.91 -4.34 -22.34
C LYS A 208 19.18 -2.88 -21.95
N ALA A 209 18.44 -2.35 -20.97
CA ALA A 209 18.66 -0.99 -20.47
C ALA A 209 19.89 -0.87 -19.56
N MET A 210 20.41 -2.00 -19.06
CA MET A 210 21.55 -2.07 -18.13
C MET A 210 22.84 -2.45 -18.85
N ASP A 211 22.73 -3.26 -19.90
CA ASP A 211 23.79 -3.60 -20.85
C ASP A 211 24.10 -2.36 -21.70
N VAL A 212 25.01 -1.51 -21.21
CA VAL A 212 25.33 -0.21 -21.82
C VAL A 212 26.24 -0.41 -23.02
N ASP A 213 27.12 -1.41 -22.95
CA ASP A 213 28.04 -1.75 -24.03
C ASP A 213 27.42 -2.65 -25.10
N GLY A 214 26.24 -3.23 -24.82
CA GLY A 214 25.45 -4.05 -25.75
C GLY A 214 26.07 -5.43 -25.98
N ASN A 215 26.90 -5.91 -25.05
CA ASN A 215 27.65 -7.15 -25.19
C ASN A 215 26.79 -8.40 -24.90
N GLY A 216 25.55 -8.23 -24.40
CA GLY A 216 24.63 -9.32 -24.08
C GLY A 216 24.86 -9.99 -22.71
N THR A 217 25.72 -9.41 -21.88
CA THR A 217 26.07 -9.82 -20.51
C THR A 217 26.16 -8.58 -19.62
N LEU A 218 25.97 -8.72 -18.31
CA LEU A 218 26.13 -7.61 -17.37
C LEU A 218 27.43 -7.76 -16.61
N ASP A 219 28.30 -6.75 -16.72
CA ASP A 219 29.52 -6.70 -15.94
C ASP A 219 29.27 -6.16 -14.51
N SER A 220 30.29 -6.27 -13.65
CA SER A 220 30.21 -5.75 -12.28
C SER A 220 29.88 -4.26 -12.18
N LYS A 221 30.31 -3.44 -13.16
CA LYS A 221 30.11 -1.99 -13.14
C LYS A 221 28.68 -1.63 -13.56
N GLU A 222 28.13 -2.33 -14.53
CA GLU A 222 26.76 -2.21 -15.01
C GLU A 222 25.77 -2.64 -13.93
N LEU A 223 26.05 -3.74 -13.23
CA LEU A 223 25.27 -4.17 -12.07
C LEU A 223 25.34 -3.15 -10.92
N ALA A 224 26.50 -2.57 -10.65
CA ALA A 224 26.65 -1.53 -9.63
C ALA A 224 25.87 -0.25 -10.00
N ALA A 225 25.93 0.16 -11.27
CA ALA A 225 25.17 1.28 -11.80
C ALA A 225 23.66 1.03 -11.68
N LEU A 226 23.21 -0.20 -11.95
CA LEU A 226 21.83 -0.63 -11.73
C LEU A 226 21.42 -0.48 -10.27
N CYS A 227 22.13 -1.08 -9.33
CA CYS A 227 21.77 -1.04 -7.91
C CYS A 227 21.70 0.40 -7.38
N LYS A 228 22.60 1.25 -7.85
CA LYS A 228 22.57 2.69 -7.58
C LYS A 228 21.32 3.37 -8.18
N SER A 229 20.94 3.04 -9.41
CA SER A 229 19.70 3.54 -10.04
C SER A 229 18.42 3.03 -9.36
N LEU A 230 18.47 1.85 -8.75
CA LEU A 230 17.36 1.25 -8.03
C LEU A 230 17.14 1.87 -6.64
N GLY A 231 18.06 2.73 -6.18
CA GLY A 231 18.00 3.41 -4.88
C GLY A 231 18.62 2.61 -3.74
N SER A 232 19.32 1.51 -4.03
CA SER A 232 20.01 0.67 -3.05
C SER A 232 21.46 0.47 -3.52
N PRO A 233 22.36 1.43 -3.30
CA PRO A 233 23.75 1.29 -3.69
C PRO A 233 24.37 0.12 -2.89
N LEU A 234 24.86 -0.89 -3.61
CA LEU A 234 25.59 -2.00 -3.01
C LEU A 234 27.06 -1.57 -2.82
N ASP A 235 27.64 -1.96 -1.69
CA ASP A 235 29.08 -1.81 -1.48
C ASP A 235 29.86 -2.83 -2.33
N HIS A 236 31.16 -2.61 -2.53
CA HIS A 236 32.00 -3.47 -3.38
C HIS A 236 31.92 -4.95 -2.96
N ASN A 237 31.90 -5.22 -1.66
CA ASN A 237 31.80 -6.59 -1.13
C ASN A 237 30.42 -7.22 -1.39
N GLU A 238 29.34 -6.44 -1.33
CA GLU A 238 27.97 -6.91 -1.59
C GLU A 238 27.75 -7.15 -3.09
N LEU A 239 28.37 -6.33 -3.94
CA LEU A 239 28.33 -6.49 -5.39
C LEU A 239 29.04 -7.77 -5.83
N VAL A 240 30.23 -8.06 -5.29
CA VAL A 240 30.96 -9.31 -5.56
C VAL A 240 30.14 -10.52 -5.09
N ALA A 241 29.50 -10.43 -3.93
CA ALA A 241 28.62 -11.48 -3.44
C ALA A 241 27.38 -11.67 -4.35
N ALA A 242 26.78 -10.59 -4.85
CA ALA A 242 25.64 -10.64 -5.75
C ALA A 242 26.01 -11.32 -7.08
N ILE A 243 27.14 -10.94 -7.69
CA ILE A 243 27.64 -11.57 -8.93
C ILE A 243 27.91 -13.04 -8.67
N SER A 244 28.66 -13.40 -7.62
CA SER A 244 28.95 -14.79 -7.28
C SER A 244 27.70 -15.64 -7.00
N THR A 245 26.56 -15.02 -6.68
CA THR A 245 25.29 -15.74 -6.45
C THR A 245 24.48 -15.90 -7.74
N MET A 246 24.65 -14.98 -8.70
CA MET A 246 23.91 -14.94 -9.96
C MET A 246 24.63 -15.67 -11.09
N ASP A 247 25.95 -15.49 -11.17
CA ASP A 247 26.88 -16.12 -12.11
C ASP A 247 27.09 -17.60 -11.71
N LYS A 248 26.38 -18.49 -12.40
CA LYS A 248 26.42 -19.94 -12.16
C LYS A 248 27.45 -20.63 -13.05
N ASP A 249 27.77 -20.03 -14.19
CA ASP A 249 28.74 -20.56 -15.13
C ASP A 249 30.19 -20.13 -14.82
N GLY A 250 30.37 -19.17 -13.90
CA GLY A 250 31.67 -18.66 -13.46
C GLY A 250 32.35 -17.79 -14.50
N SER A 251 31.59 -17.19 -15.41
CA SER A 251 32.11 -16.36 -16.50
C SER A 251 32.62 -14.99 -16.03
N GLY A 252 32.25 -14.56 -14.83
CA GLY A 252 32.57 -13.23 -14.28
C GLY A 252 31.65 -12.11 -14.78
N SER A 253 30.67 -12.44 -15.62
CA SER A 253 29.60 -11.58 -16.12
C SER A 253 28.27 -12.31 -15.99
N ILE A 254 27.15 -11.59 -15.94
CA ILE A 254 25.83 -12.21 -15.77
C ILE A 254 25.13 -12.27 -17.13
N SER A 255 24.85 -13.48 -17.62
CA SER A 255 24.06 -13.68 -18.84
C SER A 255 22.58 -13.34 -18.64
N TYR A 256 21.84 -13.14 -19.74
CA TYR A 256 20.39 -12.89 -19.66
C TYR A 256 19.64 -14.05 -18.98
N GLU A 257 20.02 -15.29 -19.28
CA GLU A 257 19.42 -16.49 -18.72
C GLU A 257 19.64 -16.59 -17.20
N GLU A 258 20.83 -16.22 -16.73
CA GLU A 258 21.17 -16.15 -15.31
C GLU A 258 20.43 -15.01 -14.61
N PHE A 259 20.39 -13.83 -15.24
CA PHE A 259 19.64 -12.68 -14.75
C PHE A 259 18.14 -12.99 -14.64
N TYR A 260 17.55 -13.59 -15.67
CA TYR A 260 16.14 -13.99 -15.68
C TYR A 260 15.86 -15.11 -14.67
N GLY A 261 16.74 -16.11 -14.57
CA GLY A 261 16.64 -17.19 -13.58
C GLY A 261 16.69 -16.67 -12.15
N TRP A 262 17.57 -15.71 -11.86
CA TRP A 262 17.64 -15.03 -10.58
C TRP A 262 16.39 -14.16 -10.32
N TRP A 263 15.98 -13.35 -11.29
CA TRP A 263 14.83 -12.44 -11.19
C TRP A 263 13.48 -13.17 -11.02
N SER A 264 13.29 -14.26 -11.76
CA SER A 264 12.12 -15.14 -11.67
C SER A 264 12.17 -16.01 -10.41
N GLY A 265 13.35 -16.47 -9.99
CA GLY A 265 13.57 -17.16 -8.72
C GLY A 265 13.21 -16.29 -7.51
N TRP A 266 13.57 -14.99 -7.56
CA TRP A 266 13.18 -14.00 -6.55
C TRP A 266 11.66 -13.77 -6.48
N SER A 267 10.97 -14.00 -7.60
CA SER A 267 9.50 -13.91 -7.69
C SER A 267 8.81 -15.16 -7.16
N TYR A 268 9.44 -16.34 -7.26
CA TYR A 268 8.91 -17.60 -6.72
C TYR A 268 9.16 -17.78 -5.21
N GLU A 269 10.25 -17.25 -4.67
CA GLU A 269 10.65 -17.53 -3.28
C GLU A 269 9.84 -16.73 -2.24
N LYS A 270 9.07 -15.71 -2.65
CA LYS A 270 8.11 -15.03 -1.76
C LYS A 270 6.72 -15.67 -1.70
N GLU A 271 6.40 -16.61 -2.58
CA GLU A 271 5.18 -17.44 -2.44
C GLU A 271 5.44 -18.74 -1.66
N SER A 272 6.67 -19.29 -1.71
CA SER A 272 7.00 -20.53 -0.99
C SER A 272 7.25 -20.34 0.52
N VAL A 273 7.55 -19.13 1.00
CA VAL A 273 7.74 -18.84 2.44
C VAL A 273 6.43 -18.45 3.14
N GLY A 274 5.31 -18.34 2.42
CA GLY A 274 3.96 -18.26 3.00
C GLY A 274 3.32 -19.63 3.33
N GLY A 275 3.97 -20.73 2.95
CA GLY A 275 3.40 -22.08 2.98
C GLY A 275 3.92 -23.04 4.05
N ARG A 276 4.76 -22.59 5.00
CA ARG A 276 5.18 -23.42 6.14
C ARG A 276 5.27 -22.64 7.45
N MET A 277 4.12 -22.51 8.10
CA MET A 277 4.05 -22.67 9.55
C MET A 277 2.88 -23.61 9.84
N SER A 278 3.12 -24.90 9.62
CA SER A 278 2.48 -25.96 10.37
C SER A 278 3.31 -26.16 11.64
N VAL A 279 2.97 -25.43 12.70
CA VAL A 279 2.67 -25.93 14.06
C VAL A 279 1.77 -24.87 14.71
#